data_AF-A0A1Q9CQ42-F1
#
_entry.id   AF-A0A1Q9CQ42-F1
#
_cell.length_a   1.000
_cell.length_b   1.000
_cell.length_c   1.000
_cell.angle_alpha   90.00
_cell.angle_beta   90.00
_cell.angle_gamma   90.00
#
_symmetry.space_group_name_H-M   'P 1'
#
loop_
_entity.id
_entity.type
_entity.pdbx_description
1 polymer ?
#
loop_
_entity_poly.entity_id
_entity_poly.type
_entity_poly.pdbx_seq_one_letter_code
_entity_poly.pdbx_strand_id
1 'polypeptide(L)'
;MIAPDHAKDFSEKLRGLLRGGANKDRTKLVQHLLARGVPQSAVEQRADDVIACIGQEGLQEVYKSLEPWAKLKQLINNRMRLVSPTELKMSKQKPRSLEDDPWLKSDPWSEAVSSGDKRKQDDGPLDIELIPGTFIDISHTPVPIISALRTGGHGVTFSSLQEVEAFASLGWLVQFGNTKIGVSQAKHQITAEDNQVAIISCELRKEYIDDWSVVVNNPMRYIHNHIDNLQGVISSWSKRWYSGNKQVQAKEASTWHAFMKLPRDALSKVLPQSGKDGIFFTPKDGPSTSSSGEYRVVWTHTADIVHAMTVMRAYPSAQGLVRGRNSLGIRVTAKEYSSIRQKLEPSWTASGIKTDIPIMAKWSIAPIPPSMDKLSLQKILDQMSWEATPLRQVNHNTWLIGSSSSDAPPH
;
A
#
# COMPACT_ATOMS: atom_id res chain seq x y z
N MET A 1 66.67 -26.43 -35.88
CA MET A 1 65.74 -27.50 -36.30
C MET A 1 65.01 -27.97 -35.04
N ILE A 2 63.67 -28.13 -35.11
CA ILE A 2 62.72 -28.45 -34.00
C ILE A 2 62.41 -27.24 -33.09
N ALA A 3 61.17 -26.82 -32.76
CA ALA A 3 59.81 -26.98 -33.30
C ALA A 3 58.93 -25.83 -32.72
N PRO A 4 57.80 -25.45 -33.34
CA PRO A 4 56.99 -24.30 -32.96
C PRO A 4 55.80 -24.70 -32.08
N ASP A 5 55.85 -24.50 -30.76
CA ASP A 5 54.67 -24.82 -29.91
C ASP A 5 54.39 -23.89 -28.72
N HIS A 6 55.13 -22.79 -28.57
CA HIS A 6 54.94 -21.88 -27.42
C HIS A 6 54.21 -20.56 -27.74
N ALA A 7 53.87 -20.28 -29.00
CA ALA A 7 53.21 -19.03 -29.38
C ALA A 7 51.67 -19.09 -29.28
N LYS A 8 51.05 -20.29 -29.29
CA LYS A 8 49.58 -20.43 -29.15
C LYS A 8 49.13 -20.37 -27.68
N ASP A 9 49.92 -20.91 -26.76
CA ASP A 9 49.55 -21.03 -25.33
C ASP A 9 49.54 -19.66 -24.60
N PHE A 10 50.33 -18.69 -25.07
CA PHE A 10 50.33 -17.34 -24.49
C PHE A 10 49.12 -16.49 -24.94
N SER A 11 48.62 -16.71 -26.16
CA SER A 11 47.45 -16.00 -26.70
C SER A 11 46.13 -16.53 -26.09
N GLU A 12 46.06 -17.82 -25.74
CA GLU A 12 44.87 -18.39 -25.07
C GLU A 12 44.84 -18.05 -23.57
N LYS A 13 45.98 -17.99 -22.87
CA LYS A 13 46.03 -17.58 -21.45
C LYS A 13 45.66 -16.11 -21.23
N LEU A 14 45.96 -15.22 -22.18
CA LEU A 14 45.55 -13.81 -22.10
C LEU A 14 44.06 -13.58 -22.42
N ARG A 15 43.39 -14.50 -23.14
CA ARG A 15 41.93 -14.46 -23.30
C ARG A 15 41.16 -14.92 -22.07
N GLY A 16 41.77 -15.78 -21.23
CA GLY A 16 41.17 -16.27 -19.98
C GLY A 16 41.15 -15.24 -18.85
N LEU A 17 42.13 -14.33 -18.77
CA LEU A 17 42.26 -13.42 -17.63
C LEU A 17 41.42 -12.13 -17.71
N LEU A 18 40.85 -11.79 -18.87
CA LEU A 18 39.94 -10.63 -19.00
C LEU A 18 38.44 -11.00 -18.87
N ARG A 19 38.12 -12.26 -18.53
CA ARG A 19 36.75 -12.82 -18.55
C ARG A 19 36.27 -13.41 -17.22
N GLY A 20 36.78 -12.95 -16.08
CA GLY A 20 36.35 -13.43 -14.76
C GLY A 20 34.85 -13.20 -14.48
N GLY A 21 34.26 -12.10 -14.98
CA GLY A 21 32.82 -11.82 -14.87
C GLY A 21 31.97 -12.45 -15.96
N ALA A 22 32.51 -12.52 -17.17
CA ALA A 22 31.85 -13.03 -18.39
C ALA A 22 31.32 -14.46 -18.27
N ASN A 23 32.07 -15.34 -17.58
CA ASN A 23 31.67 -16.74 -17.44
C ASN A 23 30.60 -16.93 -16.35
N LYS A 24 30.67 -16.12 -15.28
CA LYS A 24 29.68 -16.14 -14.19
C LYS A 24 28.29 -15.70 -14.67
N ASP A 25 28.21 -14.67 -15.50
CA ASP A 25 26.93 -14.16 -16.01
C ASP A 25 26.29 -15.12 -17.02
N ARG A 26 27.10 -15.85 -17.80
CA ARG A 26 26.63 -16.94 -18.68
C ARG A 26 26.05 -18.10 -17.88
N THR A 27 26.76 -18.57 -16.86
CA THR A 27 26.27 -19.66 -15.99
C THR A 27 24.95 -19.29 -15.31
N LYS A 28 24.82 -18.05 -14.83
CA LYS A 28 23.56 -17.52 -14.28
C LYS A 28 22.44 -17.51 -15.31
N LEU A 29 22.73 -17.10 -16.55
CA LEU A 29 21.73 -17.07 -17.63
C LEU A 29 21.21 -18.47 -17.97
N VAL A 30 22.09 -19.46 -18.05
CA VAL A 30 21.74 -20.87 -18.27
C VAL A 30 20.79 -21.36 -17.18
N GLN A 31 21.10 -21.12 -15.90
CA GLN A 31 20.24 -21.49 -14.77
C GLN A 31 18.88 -20.80 -14.82
N HIS A 32 18.83 -19.51 -15.18
CA HIS A 32 17.59 -18.76 -15.33
C HIS A 32 16.70 -19.29 -16.46
N LEU A 33 17.27 -19.70 -17.59
CA LEU A 33 16.53 -20.28 -18.71
C LEU A 33 15.95 -21.65 -18.35
N LEU A 34 16.72 -22.49 -17.64
CA LEU A 34 16.24 -23.76 -17.09
C LEU A 34 15.06 -23.57 -16.14
N ALA A 35 15.18 -22.63 -15.18
CA ALA A 35 14.14 -22.33 -14.21
C ALA A 35 12.83 -21.80 -14.85
N ARG A 36 12.90 -21.30 -16.09
CA ARG A 36 11.76 -20.81 -16.86
C ARG A 36 11.20 -21.82 -17.86
N GLY A 37 11.76 -23.03 -17.90
CA GLY A 37 11.23 -24.17 -18.62
C GLY A 37 11.93 -24.52 -19.94
N VAL A 38 13.13 -23.98 -20.20
CA VAL A 38 13.97 -24.43 -21.32
C VAL A 38 14.57 -25.80 -20.99
N PRO A 39 14.54 -26.81 -21.90
CA PRO A 39 15.10 -28.13 -21.63
C PRO A 39 16.64 -28.12 -21.57
N GLN A 40 17.23 -28.98 -20.74
CA GLN A 40 18.68 -29.10 -20.52
C GLN A 40 19.47 -29.33 -21.83
N SER A 41 18.88 -30.00 -22.81
CA SER A 41 19.50 -30.26 -24.11
C SER A 41 19.66 -29.01 -25.00
N ALA A 42 18.85 -27.97 -24.77
CA ALA A 42 18.81 -26.77 -25.63
C ALA A 42 19.26 -25.49 -24.91
N VAL A 43 19.49 -25.55 -23.59
CA VAL A 43 19.71 -24.35 -22.78
C VAL A 43 21.07 -23.69 -23.01
N GLU A 44 22.11 -24.49 -23.26
CA GLU A 44 23.46 -23.99 -23.52
C GLU A 44 23.51 -23.19 -24.83
N GLN A 45 22.97 -23.77 -25.90
CA GLN A 45 22.88 -23.11 -27.20
C GLN A 45 22.03 -21.84 -27.13
N ARG A 46 20.92 -21.87 -26.39
CA ARG A 46 20.04 -20.71 -26.22
C ARG A 46 20.67 -19.58 -25.40
N ALA A 47 21.53 -19.91 -24.42
CA ALA A 47 22.29 -18.91 -23.69
C ALA A 47 23.34 -18.24 -24.58
N ASP A 48 24.02 -19.01 -25.44
CA ASP A 48 24.97 -18.47 -26.41
C ASP A 48 24.29 -17.58 -27.45
N ASP A 49 23.13 -17.99 -27.94
CA ASP A 49 22.27 -17.22 -28.84
C ASP A 49 21.83 -15.89 -28.21
N VAL A 50 21.44 -15.90 -26.92
CA VAL A 50 21.07 -14.69 -26.18
C VAL A 50 22.28 -13.76 -26.02
N ILE A 51 23.45 -14.29 -25.66
CA ILE A 51 24.69 -13.50 -25.51
C ILE A 51 25.11 -12.90 -26.85
N ALA A 52 24.94 -13.63 -27.95
CA ALA A 52 25.20 -13.12 -29.30
C ALA A 52 24.22 -11.99 -29.69
N CYS A 53 22.99 -11.99 -29.16
CA CYS A 53 21.95 -11.03 -29.50
C CYS A 53 22.05 -9.69 -28.74
N ILE A 54 22.38 -9.73 -27.44
CA ILE A 54 22.42 -8.53 -26.57
C ILE A 54 23.84 -8.08 -26.19
N GLY A 55 24.85 -8.91 -26.46
CA GLY A 55 26.23 -8.69 -26.05
C GLY A 55 26.45 -8.87 -24.54
N GLN A 56 27.71 -8.99 -24.11
CA GLN A 56 28.02 -9.19 -22.69
C GLN A 56 27.71 -7.96 -21.82
N GLU A 57 27.88 -6.74 -22.35
CA GLU A 57 27.57 -5.52 -21.62
C GLU A 57 26.07 -5.38 -21.36
N GLY A 58 25.22 -5.74 -22.33
CA GLY A 58 23.77 -5.78 -22.15
C GLY A 58 23.32 -6.80 -21.11
N LEU A 59 24.01 -7.96 -21.04
CA LEU A 59 23.74 -8.97 -20.02
C LEU A 59 24.11 -8.47 -18.61
N GLN A 60 25.19 -7.69 -18.48
CA GLN A 60 25.55 -7.08 -17.19
C GLN A 60 24.58 -5.99 -16.76
N GLU A 61 24.08 -5.17 -17.70
CA GLU A 61 23.04 -4.16 -17.40
C GLU A 61 21.74 -4.84 -16.93
N VAL A 62 21.40 -5.98 -17.52
CA VAL A 62 20.25 -6.80 -17.09
C VAL A 62 20.38 -7.23 -15.63
N TYR A 63 21.54 -7.75 -15.24
CA TYR A 63 21.74 -8.22 -13.87
C TYR A 63 21.95 -7.10 -12.83
N LYS A 64 22.21 -5.87 -13.27
CA LYS A 64 22.21 -4.68 -12.42
C LYS A 64 20.81 -4.08 -12.20
N SER A 65 19.82 -4.52 -12.99
CA SER A 65 18.43 -4.08 -12.85
C SER A 65 17.74 -4.77 -11.68
N LEU A 66 16.82 -4.06 -11.02
CA LEU A 66 15.92 -4.60 -10.00
C LEU A 66 15.02 -5.73 -10.54
N GLU A 67 14.76 -5.75 -11.86
CA GLU A 67 13.93 -6.76 -12.53
C GLU A 67 14.66 -7.36 -13.75
N PRO A 68 15.63 -8.27 -13.55
CA PRO A 68 16.51 -8.77 -14.62
C PRO A 68 15.74 -9.44 -15.77
N TRP A 69 14.71 -10.23 -15.47
CA TRP A 69 13.97 -10.96 -16.50
C TRP A 69 13.11 -10.05 -17.40
N ALA A 70 12.52 -9.00 -16.82
CA ALA A 70 11.76 -8.02 -17.57
C ALA A 70 12.68 -7.20 -18.49
N LYS A 71 13.83 -6.78 -17.95
CA LYS A 71 14.86 -6.06 -18.70
C LYS A 71 15.48 -6.94 -19.81
N LEU A 72 15.73 -8.23 -19.55
CA LEU A 72 16.24 -9.17 -20.57
C LEU A 72 15.27 -9.30 -21.75
N LYS A 73 13.97 -9.45 -21.48
CA LYS A 73 12.94 -9.47 -22.53
C LYS A 73 12.85 -8.16 -23.29
N GLN A 74 13.04 -7.03 -22.60
CA GLN A 74 13.02 -5.71 -23.24
C GLN A 74 14.23 -5.53 -24.18
N LEU A 75 15.42 -5.95 -23.77
CA LEU A 75 16.64 -5.86 -24.60
C LEU A 75 16.62 -6.83 -25.79
N ILE A 76 16.08 -8.03 -25.60
CA ILE A 76 15.95 -9.02 -26.68
C ILE A 76 14.80 -8.64 -27.63
N ASN A 77 13.72 -8.09 -27.08
CA ASN A 77 12.51 -7.70 -27.81
C ASN A 77 12.04 -8.83 -28.76
N ASN A 78 11.68 -8.51 -30.00
CA ASN A 78 11.25 -9.49 -31.01
C ASN A 78 12.40 -10.21 -31.75
N ARG A 79 13.67 -10.04 -31.34
CA ARG A 79 14.83 -10.60 -32.06
C ARG A 79 15.02 -12.10 -31.82
N MET A 80 14.52 -12.60 -30.70
CA MET A 80 14.63 -14.01 -30.33
C MET A 80 13.53 -14.42 -29.38
N ARG A 81 13.04 -15.65 -29.53
CA ARG A 81 12.06 -16.23 -28.63
C ARG A 81 12.76 -17.03 -27.53
N LEU A 82 12.71 -16.52 -26.30
CA LEU A 82 13.39 -17.12 -25.14
C LEU A 82 12.85 -18.49 -24.71
N VAL A 83 11.53 -18.69 -24.80
CA VAL A 83 10.86 -19.95 -24.42
C VAL A 83 9.77 -20.26 -25.45
N SER A 84 9.76 -21.49 -25.96
CA SER A 84 8.78 -21.92 -26.94
C SER A 84 7.44 -22.31 -26.27
N PRO A 85 6.30 -22.22 -26.98
CA PRO A 85 5.00 -22.54 -26.41
C PRO A 85 4.77 -24.04 -26.18
N THR A 86 5.58 -24.91 -26.82
CA THR A 86 5.60 -26.36 -26.54
C THR A 86 6.36 -26.66 -25.25
N GLU A 87 7.48 -25.96 -24.99
CA GLU A 87 8.27 -26.05 -23.74
C GLU A 87 7.47 -25.60 -22.51
N LEU A 88 6.71 -24.51 -22.63
CA LEU A 88 5.83 -23.98 -21.57
C LEU A 88 4.66 -24.91 -21.21
N LYS A 89 4.21 -25.78 -22.13
CA LYS A 89 3.18 -26.79 -21.85
C LYS A 89 3.75 -27.98 -21.08
N MET A 90 4.97 -28.41 -21.40
CA MET A 90 5.65 -29.51 -20.71
C MET A 90 6.08 -29.13 -19.29
N SER A 91 6.50 -27.88 -19.06
CA SER A 91 6.91 -27.39 -17.72
C SER A 91 5.76 -27.30 -16.70
N LYS A 92 4.52 -27.07 -17.13
CA LYS A 92 3.35 -26.92 -16.23
C LYS A 92 2.80 -28.23 -15.66
N GLN A 93 3.26 -29.39 -16.14
CA GLN A 93 2.77 -30.70 -15.69
C GLN A 93 3.58 -31.30 -14.54
N LYS A 94 4.68 -30.69 -14.09
CA LYS A 94 5.48 -31.17 -12.96
C LYS A 94 5.23 -30.28 -11.72
N PRO A 95 4.71 -30.80 -10.60
CA PRO A 95 4.56 -30.01 -9.37
C PRO A 95 5.94 -29.59 -8.85
N ARG A 96 6.07 -28.33 -8.45
CA ARG A 96 7.32 -27.71 -8.00
C ARG A 96 7.60 -28.13 -6.55
N SER A 97 8.64 -28.94 -6.32
CA SER A 97 9.20 -29.17 -4.98
C SER A 97 9.94 -27.92 -4.53
N LEU A 98 9.67 -27.45 -3.31
CA LEU A 98 10.33 -26.27 -2.72
C LEU A 98 11.76 -26.56 -2.23
N GLU A 99 12.20 -27.82 -2.23
CA GLU A 99 13.53 -28.24 -1.76
C GLU A 99 14.62 -28.18 -2.84
N ASP A 100 14.24 -28.09 -4.12
CA ASP A 100 15.15 -27.95 -5.27
C ASP A 100 15.02 -26.57 -5.92
N ASP A 101 14.91 -25.52 -5.10
CA ASP A 101 15.01 -24.16 -5.58
C ASP A 101 16.49 -23.71 -5.64
N PRO A 102 17.13 -23.66 -6.82
CA PRO A 102 18.54 -23.26 -6.96
C PRO A 102 18.80 -21.81 -6.51
N TRP A 103 17.77 -21.02 -6.21
CA TRP A 103 17.88 -19.69 -5.63
C TRP A 103 18.43 -19.67 -4.20
N LEU A 104 18.49 -20.81 -3.50
CA LEU A 104 19.24 -20.93 -2.24
C LEU A 104 20.73 -21.28 -2.43
N LYS A 105 21.14 -21.80 -3.60
CA LYS A 105 22.49 -22.36 -3.83
C LYS A 105 23.40 -21.49 -4.71
N SER A 106 22.97 -20.30 -5.14
CA SER A 106 23.76 -19.47 -6.05
C SER A 106 23.64 -17.97 -5.81
N ASP A 107 23.29 -17.56 -4.59
CA ASP A 107 23.37 -16.15 -4.19
C ASP A 107 24.83 -15.80 -3.85
N PRO A 108 25.46 -14.80 -4.49
CA PRO A 108 26.81 -14.34 -4.13
C PRO A 108 26.96 -13.91 -2.66
N TRP A 109 25.85 -13.63 -1.97
CA TRP A 109 25.85 -13.38 -0.53
C TRP A 109 25.95 -14.66 0.31
N SER A 110 25.51 -15.82 -0.21
CA SER A 110 25.64 -17.10 0.48
C SER A 110 27.07 -17.68 0.43
N GLU A 111 27.84 -17.38 -0.62
CA GLU A 111 29.27 -17.72 -0.71
C GLU A 111 30.12 -16.87 0.24
N ALA A 112 29.77 -15.59 0.46
CA ALA A 112 30.45 -14.73 1.43
C ALA A 112 30.22 -15.18 2.89
N VAL A 113 29.08 -15.80 3.19
CA VAL A 113 28.76 -16.37 4.50
C VAL A 113 29.46 -17.73 4.72
N SER A 114 29.71 -18.51 3.66
CA SER A 114 30.32 -19.84 3.75
C SER A 114 31.85 -19.85 3.56
N SER A 115 32.45 -18.77 3.04
CA SER A 115 33.91 -18.60 2.89
C SER A 115 34.54 -17.71 3.96
N GLY A 116 33.77 -17.29 4.97
CA GLY A 116 34.33 -16.74 6.20
C GLY A 116 35.14 -17.81 6.94
N ASP A 117 36.45 -17.59 6.99
CA ASP A 117 37.41 -18.26 7.87
C ASP A 117 36.75 -18.65 9.19
N LYS A 118 36.77 -19.95 9.53
CA LYS A 118 36.26 -20.50 10.81
C LYS A 118 37.15 -20.02 11.96
N ARG A 119 37.19 -18.72 12.22
CA ARG A 119 37.46 -18.23 13.55
C ARG A 119 36.18 -18.50 14.32
N LYS A 120 36.27 -19.36 15.34
CA LYS A 120 35.23 -19.50 16.36
C LYS A 120 34.82 -18.09 16.78
N GLN A 121 33.68 -17.64 16.29
CA GLN A 121 33.04 -16.45 16.81
C GLN A 121 32.44 -16.90 18.13
N ASP A 122 33.04 -16.41 19.20
CA ASP A 122 32.57 -16.62 20.56
C ASP A 122 31.24 -15.88 20.66
N ASP A 123 30.12 -16.58 20.45
CA ASP A 123 28.75 -16.07 20.58
C ASP A 123 28.37 -15.85 22.08
N GLY A 124 29.32 -15.38 22.87
CA GLY A 124 28.99 -14.66 24.09
C GLY A 124 28.41 -13.29 23.72
N PRO A 125 27.45 -12.75 24.49
CA PRO A 125 27.04 -11.37 24.31
C PRO A 125 28.29 -10.49 24.49
N LEU A 126 28.69 -9.79 23.42
CA LEU A 126 29.56 -8.64 23.59
C LEU A 126 28.71 -7.60 24.32
N ASP A 127 28.88 -7.50 25.64
CA ASP A 127 28.34 -6.43 26.47
C ASP A 127 29.02 -5.11 26.06
N ILE A 128 28.55 -4.54 24.95
CA ILE A 128 28.92 -3.20 24.54
C ILE A 128 27.93 -2.27 25.21
N GLU A 129 28.36 -1.65 26.31
CA GLU A 129 27.60 -0.62 27.00
C GLU A 129 28.10 0.76 26.56
N LEU A 130 27.17 1.68 26.26
CA LEU A 130 27.53 3.08 26.08
C LEU A 130 27.85 3.67 27.45
N ILE A 131 29.06 4.21 27.61
CA ILE A 131 29.48 4.79 28.88
C ILE A 131 28.94 6.23 28.99
N PRO A 132 28.17 6.58 30.04
CA PRO A 132 27.72 7.94 30.25
C PRO A 132 28.88 8.94 30.33
N GLY A 133 28.74 10.09 29.67
CA GLY A 133 29.78 11.13 29.65
C GLY A 133 30.88 10.93 28.61
N THR A 134 30.90 9.81 27.89
CA THR A 134 31.86 9.59 26.79
C THR A 134 31.56 10.43 25.56
N PHE A 135 30.28 10.69 25.30
CA PHE A 135 29.84 11.50 24.17
C PHE A 135 29.58 12.91 24.66
N ILE A 136 30.29 13.88 24.09
CA ILE A 136 30.12 15.30 24.37
C ILE A 136 29.71 16.04 23.10
N ASP A 137 28.86 17.05 23.26
CA ASP A 137 28.48 17.93 22.16
C ASP A 137 29.54 19.02 21.91
N ILE A 138 29.28 19.87 20.92
CA ILE A 138 30.14 21.00 20.57
C ILE A 138 30.23 22.09 21.65
N SER A 139 29.36 22.05 22.66
CA SER A 139 29.36 22.95 23.83
C SER A 139 30.05 22.31 25.03
N HIS A 140 30.79 21.22 24.82
CA HIS A 140 31.43 20.41 25.86
C HIS A 140 30.44 19.84 26.89
N THR A 141 29.17 19.69 26.52
CA THR A 141 28.13 19.13 27.38
C THR A 141 27.95 17.64 27.07
N PRO A 142 27.90 16.75 28.08
CA PRO A 142 27.60 15.34 27.86
C PRO A 142 26.28 15.11 27.13
N VAL A 143 26.32 14.36 26.04
CA VAL A 143 25.13 13.94 25.29
C VAL A 143 24.50 12.75 26.04
N PRO A 144 23.20 12.80 26.33
CA PRO A 144 22.54 11.73 27.08
C PRO A 144 22.48 10.44 26.25
N ILE A 145 22.63 9.30 26.91
CA ILE A 145 22.38 8.00 26.31
C ILE A 145 20.88 7.73 26.41
N ILE A 146 20.24 7.49 25.27
CA ILE A 146 18.82 7.12 25.20
C ILE A 146 18.70 5.61 24.99
N SER A 147 17.61 5.02 25.46
CA SER A 147 17.41 3.56 25.41
C SER A 147 16.93 3.05 24.05
N ALA A 148 16.35 3.93 23.22
CA ALA A 148 15.84 3.62 21.89
C ALA A 148 15.62 4.91 21.08
N LEU A 149 15.48 4.77 19.75
CA LEU A 149 15.08 5.88 18.88
C LEU A 149 13.66 6.33 19.21
N ARG A 150 13.47 7.64 19.36
CA ARG A 150 12.16 8.23 19.67
C ARG A 150 12.01 9.62 19.06
N THR A 151 10.79 9.96 18.71
CA THR A 151 10.41 11.30 18.27
C THR A 151 10.82 12.37 19.28
N GLY A 152 11.53 13.41 18.83
CA GLY A 152 11.98 14.52 19.68
C GLY A 152 13.09 14.15 20.68
N GLY A 153 13.61 12.93 20.64
CA GLY A 153 14.73 12.51 21.47
C GLY A 153 16.04 13.17 21.04
N HIS A 154 16.81 13.64 22.01
CA HIS A 154 18.21 14.04 21.83
C HIS A 154 19.07 13.05 22.62
N GLY A 155 20.03 12.38 21.97
CA GLY A 155 20.93 11.44 22.63
C GLY A 155 21.62 10.43 21.70
N VAL A 156 22.41 9.53 22.30
CA VAL A 156 23.09 8.41 21.62
C VAL A 156 22.46 7.09 22.04
N THR A 157 22.22 6.17 21.11
CA THR A 157 21.72 4.81 21.40
C THR A 157 22.27 3.82 20.39
N PHE A 158 22.30 2.54 20.77
CA PHE A 158 22.33 1.48 19.78
C PHE A 158 20.98 1.37 19.09
N SER A 159 20.99 1.15 17.79
CA SER A 159 19.79 0.89 17.00
C SER A 159 20.14 0.01 15.81
N SER A 160 19.21 -0.83 15.40
CA SER A 160 19.39 -1.68 14.22
C SER A 160 19.21 -0.87 12.93
N LEU A 161 19.85 -1.30 11.85
CA LEU A 161 19.69 -0.65 10.54
C LEU A 161 18.21 -0.60 10.09
N GLN A 162 17.45 -1.65 10.39
CA GLN A 162 16.02 -1.74 10.10
C GLN A 162 15.19 -0.70 10.87
N GLU A 163 15.53 -0.44 12.14
CA GLU A 163 14.85 0.55 12.98
C GLU A 163 15.17 1.98 12.50
N VAL A 164 16.42 2.24 12.13
CA VAL A 164 16.84 3.52 11.51
C VAL A 164 16.10 3.78 10.20
N GLU A 165 15.98 2.77 9.33
CA GLU A 165 15.24 2.87 8.06
C GLU A 165 13.74 3.14 8.29
N ALA A 166 13.13 2.49 9.27
CA ALA A 166 11.74 2.73 9.64
C ALA A 166 11.51 4.19 10.07
N PHE A 167 12.40 4.75 10.90
CA PHE A 167 12.33 6.16 11.30
C PHE A 167 12.60 7.14 10.16
N ALA A 168 13.55 6.84 9.27
CA ALA A 168 13.85 7.68 8.11
C ALA A 168 12.68 7.71 7.09
N SER A 169 11.97 6.59 6.94
CA SER A 169 10.83 6.46 6.00
C SER A 169 9.61 7.33 6.35
N LEU A 170 9.53 7.83 7.59
CA LEU A 170 8.46 8.72 8.05
C LEU A 170 8.58 10.15 7.50
N GLY A 171 9.58 10.43 6.66
CA GLY A 171 9.82 11.75 6.06
C GLY A 171 10.62 12.68 6.96
N TRP A 172 11.35 12.11 7.91
CA TRP A 172 12.06 12.85 8.95
C TRP A 172 13.50 13.05 8.49
N LEU A 173 14.00 14.26 8.69
CA LEU A 173 15.37 14.59 8.37
C LEU A 173 16.23 14.17 9.56
N VAL A 174 16.73 12.93 9.51
CA VAL A 174 17.60 12.37 10.55
C VAL A 174 19.02 12.87 10.31
N GLN A 175 19.48 13.80 11.16
CA GLN A 175 20.82 14.36 11.09
C GLN A 175 21.77 13.60 12.01
N PHE A 176 22.81 13.01 11.45
CA PHE A 176 23.87 12.31 12.19
C PHE A 176 25.14 13.17 12.37
N GLY A 177 25.07 14.47 12.07
CA GLY A 177 26.21 15.39 12.14
C GLY A 177 25.97 16.67 12.97
N ASN A 178 27.06 17.35 13.31
CA ASN A 178 27.08 18.54 14.18
C ASN A 178 26.50 19.83 13.56
N THR A 179 26.04 19.78 12.31
CA THR A 179 25.51 20.96 11.61
C THR A 179 24.00 21.06 11.83
N LYS A 180 23.56 22.11 12.53
CA LYS A 180 22.14 22.49 12.62
C LYS A 180 21.63 22.81 11.21
N ILE A 181 20.78 21.94 10.69
CA ILE A 181 20.09 22.14 9.42
C ILE A 181 18.70 22.67 9.70
N GLY A 182 18.42 23.87 9.19
CA GLY A 182 17.07 24.42 9.16
C GLY A 182 16.39 24.05 7.85
N VAL A 183 15.07 23.84 7.88
CA VAL A 183 14.29 23.79 6.65
C VAL A 183 14.31 25.19 6.04
N SER A 184 15.00 25.35 4.91
CA SER A 184 14.92 26.59 4.14
C SER A 184 13.47 26.80 3.73
N GLN A 185 12.82 27.83 4.27
CA GLN A 185 11.45 28.14 3.88
C GLN A 185 11.44 28.48 2.39
N ALA A 186 10.46 27.96 1.65
CA ALA A 186 10.30 28.27 0.24
C ALA A 186 10.23 29.80 0.06
N LYS A 187 11.07 30.36 -0.81
CA LYS A 187 11.10 31.80 -1.13
C LYS A 187 9.75 32.33 -1.63
N HIS A 188 8.91 31.44 -2.16
CA HIS A 188 7.57 31.73 -2.61
C HIS A 188 6.59 30.87 -1.82
N GLN A 189 5.94 31.48 -0.82
CA GLN A 189 4.79 30.89 -0.16
C GLN A 189 3.54 31.50 -0.81
N ILE A 190 2.82 30.68 -1.57
CA ILE A 190 1.55 31.07 -2.19
C ILE A 190 0.46 30.40 -1.36
N THR A 191 -0.33 31.20 -0.67
CA THR A 191 -1.55 30.72 0.00
C THR A 191 -2.64 30.61 -1.05
N ALA A 192 -3.10 29.38 -1.33
CA ALA A 192 -4.28 29.16 -2.14
C ALA A 192 -5.53 29.22 -1.24
N GLU A 193 -6.59 29.87 -1.70
CA GLU A 193 -7.89 29.85 -1.02
C GLU A 193 -8.53 28.46 -1.16
N ASP A 194 -8.99 27.88 -0.05
CA ASP A 194 -9.79 26.66 -0.09
C ASP A 194 -11.21 27.00 -0.52
N ASN A 195 -11.55 26.61 -1.75
CA ASN A 195 -12.85 26.84 -2.39
C ASN A 195 -14.03 26.08 -1.73
N GLN A 196 -13.88 25.57 -0.50
CA GLN A 196 -14.91 24.90 0.30
C GLN A 196 -15.68 23.87 -0.52
N VAL A 197 -14.95 22.95 -1.15
CA VAL A 197 -15.52 21.87 -1.96
C VAL A 197 -15.56 20.55 -1.20
N ALA A 198 -16.53 19.72 -1.54
CA ALA A 198 -16.62 18.33 -1.12
C ALA A 198 -16.41 17.40 -2.32
N ILE A 199 -15.93 16.18 -2.05
CA ILE A 199 -15.83 15.11 -3.03
C ILE A 199 -16.73 13.97 -2.59
N ILE A 200 -17.55 13.47 -3.52
CA ILE A 200 -18.38 12.27 -3.34
C ILE A 200 -18.06 11.26 -4.44
N SER A 201 -18.09 9.97 -4.11
CA SER A 201 -18.33 8.95 -5.13
C SER A 201 -19.83 8.77 -5.33
N CYS A 202 -20.24 8.58 -6.57
CA CYS A 202 -21.59 8.25 -6.99
C CYS A 202 -21.59 6.89 -7.67
N GLU A 203 -22.49 6.01 -7.26
CA GLU A 203 -22.67 4.66 -7.80
C GLU A 203 -24.13 4.47 -8.23
N LEU A 204 -24.35 4.02 -9.47
CA LEU A 204 -25.64 3.59 -9.98
C LEU A 204 -25.70 2.07 -9.99
N ARG A 205 -26.81 1.50 -9.52
CA ARG A 205 -26.96 0.04 -9.37
C ARG A 205 -28.12 -0.47 -10.22
N LYS A 206 -27.80 -1.33 -11.19
CA LYS A 206 -28.78 -1.92 -12.10
C LYS A 206 -29.93 -2.64 -11.40
N GLU A 207 -29.64 -3.30 -10.27
CA GLU A 207 -30.65 -4.04 -9.49
C GLU A 207 -31.74 -3.16 -8.86
N TYR A 208 -31.55 -1.84 -8.78
CA TYR A 208 -32.49 -0.89 -8.20
C TYR A 208 -33.01 0.13 -9.21
N ILE A 209 -32.83 -0.14 -10.50
CA ILE A 209 -33.23 0.75 -11.60
C ILE A 209 -34.02 -0.05 -12.61
N ASP A 210 -35.27 0.36 -12.85
CA ASP A 210 -36.21 -0.36 -13.71
C ASP A 210 -35.71 -0.45 -15.16
N ASP A 211 -35.28 0.67 -15.73
CA ASP A 211 -34.71 0.73 -17.08
C ASP A 211 -33.24 1.18 -17.07
N TRP A 212 -32.34 0.19 -16.96
CA TRP A 212 -30.90 0.42 -17.02
C TRP A 212 -30.42 0.96 -18.37
N SER A 213 -31.21 0.84 -19.45
CA SER A 213 -30.79 1.35 -20.77
C SER A 213 -30.67 2.88 -20.76
N VAL A 214 -31.51 3.58 -19.97
CA VAL A 214 -31.42 5.04 -19.78
C VAL A 214 -30.07 5.42 -19.16
N VAL A 215 -29.60 4.63 -18.19
CA VAL A 215 -28.29 4.81 -17.57
C VAL A 215 -27.17 4.55 -18.58
N VAL A 216 -27.24 3.46 -19.35
CA VAL A 216 -26.26 3.13 -20.40
C VAL A 216 -26.12 4.26 -21.41
N ASN A 217 -27.23 4.92 -21.77
CA ASN A 217 -27.23 6.02 -22.73
C ASN A 217 -26.62 7.31 -22.15
N ASN A 218 -27.02 7.72 -20.93
CA ASN A 218 -26.46 8.92 -20.30
C ASN A 218 -26.59 8.88 -18.76
N PRO A 219 -25.57 8.35 -18.05
CA PRO A 219 -25.60 8.20 -16.59
C PRO A 219 -25.74 9.54 -15.86
N MET A 220 -25.05 10.58 -16.34
CA MET A 220 -25.07 11.89 -15.71
C MET A 220 -26.46 12.53 -15.83
N ARG A 221 -27.09 12.46 -17.01
CA ARG A 221 -28.45 12.97 -17.19
C ARG A 221 -29.45 12.21 -16.32
N TYR A 222 -29.29 10.89 -16.19
CA TYR A 222 -30.08 10.11 -15.25
C TYR A 222 -29.94 10.66 -13.82
N ILE A 223 -28.72 10.88 -13.32
CA ILE A 223 -28.50 11.40 -11.96
C ILE A 223 -29.11 12.80 -11.79
N HIS A 224 -28.89 13.72 -12.75
CA HIS A 224 -29.44 15.09 -12.69
C HIS A 224 -30.96 15.14 -12.69
N ASN A 225 -31.63 14.16 -13.32
CA ASN A 225 -33.09 14.09 -13.35
C ASN A 225 -33.70 13.55 -12.04
N HIS A 226 -32.94 12.78 -11.27
CA HIS A 226 -33.45 12.11 -10.08
C HIS A 226 -32.95 12.73 -8.77
N ILE A 227 -31.83 13.47 -8.79
CA ILE A 227 -31.22 14.06 -7.59
C ILE A 227 -31.28 15.58 -7.66
N ASP A 228 -32.00 16.15 -6.70
CA ASP A 228 -32.13 17.60 -6.55
C ASP A 228 -30.81 18.19 -6.03
N ASN A 229 -30.57 19.48 -6.32
CA ASN A 229 -29.38 20.22 -5.90
C ASN A 229 -28.05 19.69 -6.47
N LEU A 230 -28.08 18.81 -7.47
CA LEU A 230 -26.88 18.31 -8.15
C LEU A 230 -26.40 19.23 -9.29
N GLN A 231 -27.15 20.29 -9.61
CA GLN A 231 -26.81 21.28 -10.65
C GLN A 231 -25.52 22.07 -10.34
N GLY A 232 -25.11 22.10 -9.08
CA GLY A 232 -23.86 22.74 -8.63
C GLY A 232 -22.61 21.87 -8.74
N VAL A 233 -22.66 20.69 -9.36
CA VAL A 233 -21.47 19.84 -9.54
C VAL A 233 -20.43 20.56 -10.39
N ILE A 234 -19.27 20.84 -9.78
CA ILE A 234 -18.15 21.55 -10.39
C ILE A 234 -17.44 20.67 -11.43
N SER A 235 -17.23 19.41 -11.09
CA SER A 235 -16.61 18.45 -12.01
C SER A 235 -16.94 17.01 -11.66
N SER A 236 -16.82 16.11 -12.64
CA SER A 236 -16.93 14.67 -12.42
C SER A 236 -15.85 13.91 -13.19
N TRP A 237 -15.27 12.87 -12.60
CA TRP A 237 -14.16 12.11 -13.18
C TRP A 237 -14.21 10.61 -12.82
N SER A 238 -13.29 9.83 -13.39
CA SER A 238 -13.19 8.38 -13.23
C SER A 238 -14.52 7.65 -13.43
N LYS A 239 -15.24 8.03 -14.49
CA LYS A 239 -16.49 7.39 -14.92
C LYS A 239 -16.17 5.99 -15.42
N ARG A 240 -16.65 4.97 -14.73
CA ARG A 240 -16.31 3.56 -14.98
C ARG A 240 -17.53 2.67 -14.87
N TRP A 241 -17.50 1.58 -15.62
CA TRP A 241 -18.54 0.56 -15.68
C TRP A 241 -18.03 -0.73 -15.09
N TYR A 242 -18.85 -1.40 -14.28
CA TYR A 242 -18.47 -2.61 -13.57
C TYR A 242 -19.55 -3.68 -13.65
N SER A 243 -19.10 -4.94 -13.64
CA SER A 243 -19.92 -6.12 -13.35
C SER A 243 -19.27 -6.85 -12.19
N GLY A 244 -19.87 -6.74 -11.01
CA GLY A 244 -19.20 -7.08 -9.75
C GLY A 244 -17.94 -6.22 -9.56
N ASN A 245 -16.80 -6.87 -9.33
CA ASN A 245 -15.52 -6.17 -9.14
C ASN A 245 -14.74 -5.96 -10.45
N LYS A 246 -15.24 -6.46 -11.59
CA LYS A 246 -14.54 -6.39 -12.88
C LYS A 246 -15.02 -5.17 -13.66
N GLN A 247 -14.07 -4.36 -14.16
CA GLN A 247 -14.38 -3.29 -15.09
C GLN A 247 -14.79 -3.87 -16.45
N VAL A 248 -15.89 -3.39 -17.01
CA VAL A 248 -16.51 -3.91 -18.26
C VAL A 248 -16.99 -2.77 -19.15
N GLN A 249 -17.58 -3.09 -20.32
CA GLN A 249 -18.27 -2.11 -21.15
C GLN A 249 -19.69 -1.83 -20.65
N ALA A 250 -20.28 -0.71 -21.06
CA ALA A 250 -21.58 -0.25 -20.54
C ALA A 250 -22.71 -1.28 -20.67
N LYS A 251 -22.77 -2.01 -21.79
CA LYS A 251 -23.81 -3.02 -22.05
C LYS A 251 -23.76 -4.22 -21.10
N GLU A 252 -22.57 -4.56 -20.60
CA GLU A 252 -22.33 -5.70 -19.71
C GLU A 252 -22.37 -5.31 -18.22
N ALA A 253 -22.50 -4.01 -17.94
CA ALA A 253 -22.36 -3.48 -16.60
C ALA A 253 -23.64 -3.68 -15.76
N SER A 254 -23.44 -4.02 -14.49
CA SER A 254 -24.46 -3.93 -13.45
C SER A 254 -24.28 -2.71 -12.56
N THR A 255 -23.20 -1.95 -12.77
CA THR A 255 -22.83 -0.80 -11.96
C THR A 255 -22.14 0.26 -12.80
N TRP A 256 -22.46 1.52 -12.52
CA TRP A 256 -21.71 2.67 -13.01
C TRP A 256 -21.19 3.46 -11.82
N HIS A 257 -19.97 3.96 -11.90
CA HIS A 257 -19.33 4.71 -10.83
C HIS A 257 -18.64 5.97 -11.36
N ALA A 258 -18.71 7.07 -10.62
CA ALA A 258 -17.91 8.26 -10.86
C ALA A 258 -17.59 8.99 -9.54
N PHE A 259 -16.58 9.85 -9.56
CA PHE A 259 -16.40 10.86 -8.53
C PHE A 259 -16.99 12.19 -9.00
N MET A 260 -17.50 12.97 -8.06
CA MET A 260 -18.04 14.30 -8.28
C MET A 260 -17.47 15.27 -7.25
N LYS A 261 -17.13 16.47 -7.70
CA LYS A 261 -16.78 17.61 -6.87
C LYS A 261 -17.95 18.57 -6.86
N LEU A 262 -18.36 19.01 -5.69
CA LEU A 262 -19.48 19.93 -5.48
C LEU A 262 -19.16 20.91 -4.35
N PRO A 263 -19.83 22.07 -4.30
CA PRO A 263 -19.79 22.95 -3.14
C PRO A 263 -20.14 22.21 -1.85
N ARG A 264 -19.43 22.51 -0.75
CA ARG A 264 -19.60 21.81 0.54
C ARG A 264 -21.00 21.98 1.12
N ASP A 265 -21.64 23.13 0.92
CA ASP A 265 -23.01 23.41 1.35
C ASP A 265 -24.05 22.52 0.64
N ALA A 266 -23.81 22.17 -0.63
CA ALA A 266 -24.66 21.26 -1.39
C ALA A 266 -24.61 19.82 -0.86
N LEU A 267 -23.53 19.41 -0.17
CA LEU A 267 -23.36 18.06 0.35
C LEU A 267 -24.50 17.64 1.28
N SER A 268 -24.90 18.54 2.19
CA SER A 268 -25.99 18.31 3.15
C SER A 268 -27.37 18.08 2.50
N LYS A 269 -27.55 18.55 1.26
CA LYS A 269 -28.79 18.39 0.48
C LYS A 269 -28.74 17.17 -0.44
N VAL A 270 -27.55 16.80 -0.91
CA VAL A 270 -27.35 15.67 -1.83
C VAL A 270 -27.27 14.34 -1.07
N LEU A 271 -26.53 14.27 0.05
CA LEU A 271 -26.33 13.02 0.77
C LEU A 271 -27.65 12.36 1.22
N PRO A 272 -28.65 13.06 1.79
CA PRO A 272 -29.93 12.47 2.18
C PRO A 272 -30.71 11.79 1.06
N GLN A 273 -30.42 12.13 -0.20
CA GLN A 273 -31.07 11.52 -1.38
C GLN A 273 -30.40 10.21 -1.83
N SER A 274 -29.28 9.83 -1.21
CA SER A 274 -28.62 8.54 -1.49
C SER A 274 -29.57 7.37 -1.20
N GLY A 275 -29.67 6.43 -2.14
CA GLY A 275 -30.64 5.33 -2.18
C GLY A 275 -31.84 5.60 -3.10
N LYS A 276 -32.12 6.86 -3.44
CA LYS A 276 -33.19 7.21 -4.38
C LYS A 276 -32.85 6.72 -5.79
N ASP A 277 -33.80 6.07 -6.46
CA ASP A 277 -33.71 5.63 -7.87
C ASP A 277 -32.42 4.86 -8.21
N GLY A 278 -31.93 4.05 -7.26
CA GLY A 278 -30.72 3.24 -7.40
C GLY A 278 -29.40 4.01 -7.39
N ILE A 279 -29.41 5.27 -6.93
CA ILE A 279 -28.26 6.19 -6.88
C ILE A 279 -27.68 6.23 -5.46
N PHE A 280 -26.42 5.87 -5.30
CA PHE A 280 -25.73 5.89 -4.01
C PHE A 280 -24.57 6.88 -4.02
N PHE A 281 -24.52 7.75 -3.02
CA PHE A 281 -23.41 8.65 -2.81
C PHE A 281 -22.52 8.15 -1.67
N THR A 282 -21.23 8.49 -1.65
CA THR A 282 -20.36 8.30 -0.50
C THR A 282 -19.38 9.46 -0.40
N PRO A 283 -19.40 10.25 0.69
CA PRO A 283 -18.46 11.35 0.89
C PRO A 283 -17.04 10.82 1.08
N LYS A 284 -16.05 11.56 0.56
CA LYS A 284 -14.62 11.24 0.58
C LYS A 284 -13.83 12.31 1.30
N ASP A 285 -12.79 11.89 2.03
CA ASP A 285 -11.85 12.81 2.68
C ASP A 285 -10.81 13.27 1.66
N GLY A 286 -11.04 14.47 1.11
CA GLY A 286 -10.16 15.10 0.14
C GLY A 286 -9.96 14.25 -1.12
N PRO A 287 -8.76 14.29 -1.76
CA PRO A 287 -8.48 13.50 -2.96
C PRO A 287 -8.28 12.00 -2.67
N SER A 288 -8.36 11.57 -1.41
CA SER A 288 -8.18 10.16 -1.06
C SER A 288 -9.41 9.33 -1.46
N THR A 289 -9.21 8.04 -1.71
CA THR A 289 -10.32 7.09 -1.91
C THR A 289 -11.04 6.75 -0.60
N SER A 290 -10.54 7.23 0.54
CA SER A 290 -11.10 6.96 1.86
C SER A 290 -12.45 7.64 2.02
N SER A 291 -13.42 6.88 2.53
CA SER A 291 -14.71 7.43 2.93
C SER A 291 -14.56 8.38 4.09
N SER A 292 -15.42 9.39 4.14
CA SER A 292 -15.31 10.44 5.14
C SER A 292 -15.51 9.94 6.56
N GLY A 293 -14.56 10.29 7.43
CA GLY A 293 -14.61 9.91 8.85
C GLY A 293 -15.66 10.63 9.68
N GLU A 294 -16.30 11.68 9.15
CA GLU A 294 -17.42 12.40 9.76
C GLU A 294 -18.69 11.55 9.91
N TYR A 295 -18.83 10.52 9.07
CA TYR A 295 -20.04 9.72 8.98
C TYR A 295 -19.84 8.31 9.54
N ARG A 296 -20.95 7.73 9.99
CA ARG A 296 -21.09 6.33 10.38
C ARG A 296 -22.24 5.70 9.63
N VAL A 297 -22.28 4.37 9.64
CA VAL A 297 -23.30 3.59 8.95
C VAL A 297 -23.96 2.66 9.96
N VAL A 298 -25.26 2.84 10.16
CA VAL A 298 -26.10 1.88 10.87
C VAL A 298 -26.60 0.87 9.85
N TRP A 299 -25.99 -0.32 9.82
CA TRP A 299 -26.41 -1.37 8.89
C TRP A 299 -27.81 -1.88 9.24
N THR A 300 -28.66 -1.98 8.21
CA THR A 300 -29.98 -2.58 8.30
C THR A 300 -29.87 -4.08 8.00
N HIS A 301 -30.86 -4.86 8.48
CA HIS A 301 -30.95 -6.30 8.21
C HIS A 301 -31.73 -6.60 6.91
N THR A 302 -31.88 -5.63 6.02
CA THR A 302 -32.60 -5.79 4.75
C THR A 302 -31.72 -5.42 3.54
N ALA A 303 -32.02 -6.04 2.41
CA ALA A 303 -31.54 -5.65 1.09
C ALA A 303 -32.63 -4.94 0.26
N ASP A 304 -33.86 -4.85 0.78
CA ASP A 304 -34.97 -4.15 0.17
C ASP A 304 -34.80 -2.63 0.33
N ILE A 305 -34.60 -1.96 -0.79
CA ILE A 305 -34.37 -0.53 -0.86
C ILE A 305 -35.60 0.28 -0.44
N VAL A 306 -36.82 -0.20 -0.70
CA VAL A 306 -38.05 0.50 -0.32
C VAL A 306 -38.22 0.48 1.19
N HIS A 307 -37.98 -0.68 1.81
CA HIS A 307 -37.97 -0.81 3.26
C HIS A 307 -36.88 0.07 3.89
N ALA A 308 -35.63 -0.01 3.40
CA ALA A 308 -34.53 0.78 3.93
C ALA A 308 -34.76 2.29 3.81
N MET A 309 -35.31 2.77 2.68
CA MET A 309 -35.69 4.18 2.49
C MET A 309 -36.79 4.62 3.46
N THR A 310 -37.75 3.73 3.76
CA THR A 310 -38.82 4.00 4.73
C THR A 310 -38.26 4.15 6.14
N VAL A 311 -37.39 3.23 6.57
CA VAL A 311 -36.71 3.31 7.87
C VAL A 311 -35.87 4.58 7.96
N MET A 312 -35.08 4.90 6.93
CA MET A 312 -34.27 6.13 6.90
C MET A 312 -35.12 7.39 7.09
N ARG A 313 -36.27 7.49 6.41
CA ARG A 313 -37.18 8.66 6.50
C ARG A 313 -37.77 8.88 7.90
N ALA A 314 -37.81 7.84 8.74
CA ALA A 314 -38.24 7.97 10.13
C ALA A 314 -37.22 8.72 11.01
N TYR A 315 -35.99 8.94 10.52
CA TYR A 315 -34.92 9.63 11.23
C TYR A 315 -34.45 10.85 10.41
N PRO A 316 -34.99 12.06 10.68
CA PRO A 316 -34.70 13.26 9.88
C PRO A 316 -33.22 13.63 9.76
N SER A 317 -32.39 13.18 10.70
CA SER A 317 -30.96 13.48 10.71
C SER A 317 -30.12 12.49 9.89
N ALA A 318 -30.74 11.42 9.37
CA ALA A 318 -30.10 10.48 8.47
C ALA A 318 -29.62 11.15 7.18
N GLN A 319 -28.43 10.77 6.73
CA GLN A 319 -27.67 11.37 5.62
C GLN A 319 -27.65 10.44 4.39
N GLY A 320 -28.75 9.73 4.14
CA GLY A 320 -28.93 8.86 2.99
C GLY A 320 -28.57 7.39 3.23
N LEU A 321 -28.97 6.53 2.30
CA LEU A 321 -28.58 5.12 2.33
C LEU A 321 -27.14 4.90 1.85
N VAL A 322 -26.51 3.88 2.42
CA VAL A 322 -25.20 3.36 2.05
C VAL A 322 -25.38 1.92 1.61
N ARG A 323 -24.66 1.52 0.57
CA ARG A 323 -24.65 0.14 0.11
C ARG A 323 -23.46 -0.62 0.69
N GLY A 324 -23.73 -1.75 1.31
CA GLY A 324 -22.75 -2.78 1.65
C GLY A 324 -22.63 -3.80 0.53
N ARG A 325 -21.97 -4.93 0.80
CA ARG A 325 -21.90 -6.03 -0.17
C ARG A 325 -23.27 -6.66 -0.41
N ASN A 326 -23.96 -7.00 0.69
CA ASN A 326 -25.25 -7.71 0.72
C ASN A 326 -26.28 -7.04 1.64
N SER A 327 -26.06 -5.79 2.05
CA SER A 327 -26.92 -5.08 2.99
C SER A 327 -27.01 -3.60 2.63
N LEU A 328 -28.09 -2.97 3.05
CA LEU A 328 -28.22 -1.51 3.05
C LEU A 328 -27.96 -0.98 4.45
N GLY A 329 -27.40 0.21 4.53
CA GLY A 329 -27.14 0.90 5.79
C GLY A 329 -27.65 2.33 5.73
N ILE A 330 -27.92 2.91 6.89
CA ILE A 330 -28.34 4.30 7.02
C ILE A 330 -27.11 5.10 7.44
N ARG A 331 -26.74 6.09 6.64
CA ARG A 331 -25.66 7.03 6.99
C ARG A 331 -26.17 8.00 8.03
N VAL A 332 -25.35 8.25 9.03
CA VAL A 332 -25.60 9.23 10.09
C VAL A 332 -24.28 9.97 10.38
N THR A 333 -24.35 11.14 10.98
CA THR A 333 -23.14 11.78 11.51
C THR A 333 -22.58 10.94 12.65
N ALA A 334 -21.27 11.02 12.91
CA ALA A 334 -20.68 10.30 14.04
C ALA A 334 -21.40 10.61 15.36
N LYS A 335 -21.73 11.88 15.62
CA LYS A 335 -22.41 12.33 16.84
C LYS A 335 -23.77 11.68 17.08
N GLU A 336 -24.48 11.31 16.03
CA GLU A 336 -25.83 10.75 16.13
C GLU A 336 -25.86 9.22 16.12
N TYR A 337 -24.72 8.59 15.87
CA TYR A 337 -24.61 7.16 15.60
C TYR A 337 -25.22 6.30 16.70
N SER A 338 -24.78 6.45 17.95
CA SER A 338 -25.29 5.67 19.08
C SER A 338 -26.79 5.88 19.28
N SER A 339 -27.26 7.12 19.17
CA SER A 339 -28.67 7.45 19.40
C SER A 339 -29.60 6.79 18.38
N ILE A 340 -29.20 6.76 17.11
CA ILE A 340 -29.98 6.14 16.04
C ILE A 340 -29.83 4.62 16.07
N ARG A 341 -28.62 4.11 16.34
CA ARG A 341 -28.37 2.67 16.48
C ARG A 341 -29.22 2.07 17.58
N GLN A 342 -29.28 2.71 18.75
CA GLN A 342 -30.09 2.24 19.88
C GLN A 342 -31.60 2.29 19.59
N LYS A 343 -32.08 3.29 18.83
CA LYS A 343 -33.49 3.33 18.40
C LYS A 343 -33.85 2.19 17.43
N LEU A 344 -32.91 1.81 16.57
CA LEU A 344 -33.09 0.74 15.59
C LEU A 344 -32.85 -0.66 16.16
N GLU A 345 -31.97 -0.76 17.15
CA GLU A 345 -31.63 -1.99 17.86
C GLU A 345 -31.54 -1.68 19.37
N PRO A 346 -32.66 -1.77 20.11
CA PRO A 346 -32.72 -1.40 21.52
C PRO A 346 -31.76 -2.20 22.42
N SER A 347 -31.38 -3.41 22.02
CA SER A 347 -30.38 -4.24 22.71
C SER A 347 -28.94 -3.79 22.51
N TRP A 348 -28.67 -2.87 21.57
CA TRP A 348 -27.32 -2.42 21.27
C TRP A 348 -26.78 -1.47 22.35
N THR A 349 -25.49 -1.62 22.67
CA THR A 349 -24.73 -0.72 23.54
C THR A 349 -23.32 -0.50 22.98
N ALA A 350 -22.74 0.66 23.24
CA ALA A 350 -21.38 1.00 22.81
C ALA A 350 -20.29 0.20 23.55
N SER A 351 -20.64 -0.50 24.63
CA SER A 351 -19.74 -1.34 25.44
C SER A 351 -18.45 -0.63 25.86
N GLY A 352 -18.51 0.68 26.13
CA GLY A 352 -17.35 1.49 26.53
C GLY A 352 -16.44 1.95 25.38
N ILE A 353 -16.76 1.66 24.11
CA ILE A 353 -16.05 2.19 22.95
C ILE A 353 -16.62 3.55 22.55
N LYS A 354 -15.75 4.52 22.24
CA LYS A 354 -16.16 5.83 21.70
C LYS A 354 -16.59 5.70 20.24
N THR A 355 -17.89 5.46 20.02
CA THR A 355 -18.42 5.30 18.64
C THR A 355 -18.90 6.60 18.00
N ASP A 356 -19.18 7.63 18.82
CA ASP A 356 -19.80 8.89 18.38
C ASP A 356 -18.81 10.01 18.02
N ILE A 357 -17.53 9.71 17.97
CA ILE A 357 -16.50 10.67 17.56
C ILE A 357 -16.26 10.58 16.04
N PRO A 358 -16.10 11.72 15.33
CA PRO A 358 -15.64 11.70 13.94
C PRO A 358 -14.20 11.18 13.88
N ILE A 359 -13.79 10.58 12.74
CA ILE A 359 -12.37 10.24 12.51
C ILE A 359 -11.77 11.28 11.57
N MET A 360 -11.04 12.25 12.11
CA MET A 360 -10.36 13.27 11.32
C MET A 360 -8.93 12.86 10.94
N ALA A 361 -8.26 12.09 11.80
CA ALA A 361 -6.97 11.49 11.49
C ALA A 361 -6.88 10.03 11.94
N LYS A 362 -5.97 9.29 11.31
CA LYS A 362 -5.68 7.89 11.62
C LYS A 362 -4.23 7.76 12.04
N TRP A 363 -4.01 7.05 13.13
CA TRP A 363 -2.71 6.86 13.76
C TRP A 363 -2.46 5.37 13.97
N SER A 364 -1.19 4.98 13.95
CA SER A 364 -0.78 3.62 14.35
C SER A 364 -0.18 3.69 15.74
N ILE A 365 -0.67 2.84 16.65
CA ILE A 365 -0.08 2.68 17.99
C ILE A 365 0.64 1.34 18.06
N ALA A 366 1.92 1.38 18.44
CA ALA A 366 2.81 0.25 18.60
C ALA A 366 4.02 0.64 19.48
N PRO A 367 4.70 -0.33 20.11
CA PRO A 367 4.27 -1.72 20.25
C PRO A 367 3.16 -1.83 21.30
N ILE A 368 2.16 -2.67 21.04
CA ILE A 368 1.19 -3.07 22.07
C ILE A 368 1.23 -4.58 22.32
N PRO A 369 0.92 -5.05 23.54
CA PRO A 369 0.85 -6.47 23.85
C PRO A 369 -0.09 -7.23 22.89
N PRO A 370 0.28 -8.41 22.38
CA PRO A 370 -0.57 -9.18 21.48
C PRO A 370 -1.94 -9.59 22.06
N SER A 371 -2.04 -9.63 23.39
CA SER A 371 -3.29 -9.91 24.12
C SER A 371 -4.21 -8.70 24.25
N MET A 372 -3.76 -7.50 23.86
CA MET A 372 -4.53 -6.27 24.04
C MET A 372 -5.74 -6.24 23.10
N ASP A 373 -6.92 -6.20 23.70
CA ASP A 373 -8.18 -6.11 22.98
C ASP A 373 -8.62 -4.65 22.77
N LYS A 374 -9.68 -4.49 21.98
CA LYS A 374 -10.24 -3.18 21.63
C LYS A 374 -10.67 -2.37 22.86
N LEU A 375 -11.21 -3.03 23.88
CA LEU A 375 -11.73 -2.39 25.09
C LEU A 375 -10.60 -1.89 25.99
N SER A 376 -9.57 -2.71 26.19
CA SER A 376 -8.40 -2.34 26.97
C SER A 376 -7.65 -1.20 26.30
N LEU A 377 -7.54 -1.23 24.96
CA LEU A 377 -6.95 -0.13 24.21
C LEU A 377 -7.77 1.16 24.33
N GLN A 378 -9.11 1.10 24.27
CA GLN A 378 -9.94 2.28 24.50
C GLN A 378 -9.71 2.89 25.89
N LYS A 379 -9.61 2.06 26.94
CA LYS A 379 -9.31 2.55 28.30
C LYS A 379 -7.98 3.29 28.38
N ILE A 380 -6.96 2.83 27.65
CA ILE A 380 -5.66 3.53 27.58
C ILE A 380 -5.81 4.88 26.89
N LEU A 381 -6.51 4.95 25.75
CA LEU A 381 -6.76 6.21 25.05
C LEU A 381 -7.51 7.21 25.96
N ASP A 382 -8.47 6.72 26.75
CA ASP A 382 -9.20 7.53 27.71
C ASP A 382 -8.31 8.03 28.85
N GLN A 383 -7.41 7.19 29.37
CA GLN A 383 -6.42 7.58 30.38
C GLN A 383 -5.43 8.63 29.86
N MET A 384 -5.06 8.56 28.58
CA MET A 384 -4.23 9.57 27.91
C MET A 384 -5.00 10.88 27.66
N SER A 385 -6.28 10.96 28.03
CA SER A 385 -7.17 12.07 27.68
C SER A 385 -7.20 12.36 26.18
N TRP A 386 -7.02 11.33 25.36
CA TRP A 386 -7.04 11.45 23.91
C TRP A 386 -8.45 11.17 23.39
N GLU A 387 -9.01 12.10 22.62
CA GLU A 387 -10.30 11.89 21.95
C GLU A 387 -10.11 11.00 20.71
N ALA A 388 -9.97 9.70 20.96
CA ALA A 388 -9.71 8.70 19.95
C ALA A 388 -10.41 7.37 20.24
N THR A 389 -10.56 6.55 19.19
CA THR A 389 -11.13 5.21 19.26
C THR A 389 -10.27 4.22 18.47
N PRO A 390 -10.09 2.99 18.95
CA PRO A 390 -9.49 1.93 18.16
C PRO A 390 -10.40 1.54 16.98
N LEU A 391 -9.82 1.40 15.80
CA LEU A 391 -10.52 1.05 14.57
C LEU A 391 -10.38 -0.43 14.25
N ARG A 392 -9.13 -0.89 14.07
CA ARG A 392 -8.81 -2.30 13.80
C ARG A 392 -7.38 -2.63 14.18
N GLN A 393 -7.12 -3.89 14.48
CA GLN A 393 -5.77 -4.42 14.56
C GLN A 393 -5.14 -4.47 13.16
N VAL A 394 -3.89 -4.03 13.04
CA VAL A 394 -3.12 -4.05 11.78
C VAL A 394 -2.28 -5.31 11.71
N ASN A 395 -1.60 -5.65 12.81
CA ASN A 395 -0.80 -6.86 12.98
C ASN A 395 -0.78 -7.25 14.48
N HIS A 396 0.02 -8.25 14.85
CA HIS A 396 0.05 -8.77 16.23
C HIS A 396 0.45 -7.75 17.32
N ASN A 397 1.11 -6.64 16.98
CA ASN A 397 1.58 -5.64 17.96
C ASN A 397 1.18 -4.19 17.62
N THR A 398 0.34 -3.98 16.61
CA THR A 398 -0.01 -2.65 16.09
C THR A 398 -1.50 -2.51 15.89
N TRP A 399 -2.06 -1.40 16.38
CA TRP A 399 -3.46 -1.04 16.13
C TRP A 399 -3.59 0.28 15.38
N LEU A 400 -4.62 0.35 14.55
CA LEU A 400 -5.05 1.58 13.91
C LEU A 400 -6.05 2.30 14.82
N ILE A 401 -5.72 3.53 15.17
CA ILE A 401 -6.53 4.43 16.00
C ILE A 401 -7.10 5.54 15.10
N GLY A 402 -8.34 5.94 15.35
CA GLY A 402 -8.94 7.10 14.74
C GLY A 402 -9.14 8.20 15.78
N SER A 403 -8.66 9.41 15.52
CA SER A 403 -8.81 10.57 16.39
C SER A 403 -9.85 11.54 15.86
N SER A 404 -10.52 12.26 16.76
CA SER A 404 -11.46 13.34 16.43
C SER A 404 -10.77 14.60 15.93
N SER A 405 -9.46 14.76 16.16
CA SER A 405 -8.65 15.88 15.69
C SER A 405 -7.54 15.40 14.74
N SER A 406 -7.08 16.30 13.87
CA SER A 406 -5.84 16.15 13.10
C SER A 406 -4.57 16.41 13.90
N ASP A 407 -4.69 16.92 15.13
CA ASP A 407 -3.55 17.19 15.99
C ASP A 407 -2.81 15.91 16.39
N ALA A 408 -1.53 16.08 16.74
CA ALA A 408 -0.71 15.00 17.24
C ALA A 408 -1.33 14.37 18.52
N PRO A 409 -1.15 13.07 18.76
CA PRO A 409 -1.59 12.44 19.99
C PRO A 409 -0.91 13.10 21.21
N PRO A 410 -1.58 13.13 22.38
CA PRO A 410 -0.98 13.61 23.61
C PRO A 410 0.26 12.79 23.97
N HIS A 411 1.25 13.46 24.57
CA HIS A 411 2.56 12.91 24.92
C HIS A 411 2.52 11.91 26.07
#